data_AF-A0A353LFC1-F1
#
_entry.id   AF-A0A353LFC1-F1
#
_cell.length_a   1.000
_cell.length_b   1.000
_cell.length_c   1.000
_cell.angle_alpha   90.00
_cell.angle_beta   90.00
_cell.angle_gamma   90.00
#
_symmetry.space_group_name_H-M   'P 1'
#
loop_
_entity.id
_entity.type
_entity.pdbx_description
1 polymer ?
#
loop_
_entity_poly.entity_id
_entity_poly.type
_entity_poly.pdbx_seq_one_letter_code
_entity_poly.pdbx_strand_id
1 'polypeptide(L)'
;EIVDLAKEKGVNLVLATDAKLADSFSNDAKTDFGSVKEIPDGWEGLDIGPETEKVFAEVIKNSKTILWNGPVGVFEFDNFDKGSRAVADAIVEATQKGAFSLIGGGDSVACINKFGLADDVSYVSTGGGALLEMIEGKVLPGIKAIRG
;
A
#
# COMPACT_ATOMS: atom_id res chain seq x y z
N GLU A 1 -1.23 18.08 -12.45
CA GLU A 1 -0.39 17.24 -13.33
C GLU A 1 -0.66 15.74 -13.16
N ILE A 2 -0.25 15.07 -12.07
CA ILE A 2 -0.45 13.60 -11.92
C ILE A 2 -1.95 13.22 -11.91
N VAL A 3 -2.78 13.94 -11.14
CA VAL A 3 -4.23 13.67 -11.06
C VAL A 3 -4.91 13.89 -12.41
N ASP A 4 -4.46 14.87 -13.18
CA ASP A 4 -5.01 15.17 -14.51
C ASP A 4 -4.61 14.09 -15.51
N LEU A 5 -3.34 13.68 -15.49
CA LEU A 5 -2.84 12.57 -16.31
C LEU A 5 -3.59 11.26 -16.01
N ALA A 6 -3.89 10.97 -14.74
CA ALA A 6 -4.68 9.80 -14.37
C ALA A 6 -6.07 9.84 -15.02
N LYS A 7 -6.74 10.99 -14.99
CA LYS A 7 -8.04 11.18 -15.65
C LYS A 7 -7.94 11.01 -17.17
N GLU A 8 -6.93 11.63 -17.80
CA GLU A 8 -6.70 11.52 -19.25
C GLU A 8 -6.45 10.07 -19.70
N LYS A 9 -5.80 9.27 -18.86
CA LYS A 9 -5.52 7.85 -19.11
C LYS A 9 -6.65 6.90 -18.69
N GLY A 10 -7.75 7.42 -18.15
CA GLY A 10 -8.86 6.61 -17.64
C GLY A 10 -8.50 5.79 -16.39
N VAL A 11 -7.48 6.21 -15.64
CA VAL A 11 -7.07 5.57 -14.39
C VAL A 11 -7.99 6.04 -13.27
N ASN A 12 -8.65 5.09 -12.61
CA ASN A 12 -9.44 5.37 -11.41
C ASN A 12 -8.51 5.60 -10.22
N LEU A 13 -8.24 6.87 -9.89
CA LEU A 13 -7.42 7.24 -8.75
C LEU A 13 -8.26 7.32 -7.47
N VAL A 14 -8.02 6.39 -6.55
CA VAL A 14 -8.74 6.28 -5.28
C VAL A 14 -7.82 6.77 -4.16
N LEU A 15 -8.22 7.86 -3.49
CA LEU A 15 -7.44 8.48 -2.42
C LEU A 15 -8.15 8.31 -1.08
N ALA A 16 -7.37 8.33 0.01
CA ALA A 16 -7.92 8.30 1.36
C ALA A 16 -8.85 9.49 1.61
N THR A 17 -9.96 9.24 2.29
CA THR A 17 -10.94 10.26 2.70
C THR A 17 -10.90 10.56 4.18
N ASP A 18 -10.43 9.59 4.97
CA ASP A 18 -10.26 9.66 6.42
C ASP A 18 -8.93 9.01 6.81
N ALA A 19 -8.42 9.41 7.98
CA ALA A 19 -7.16 8.94 8.53
C ALA A 19 -7.30 8.68 10.04
N LYS A 20 -6.46 7.78 10.54
CA LYS A 20 -6.14 7.70 11.96
C LYS A 20 -5.14 8.80 12.30
N LEU A 21 -5.59 9.74 13.12
CA LEU A 21 -4.83 10.90 13.54
C LEU A 21 -4.11 10.62 14.86
N ALA A 22 -2.97 11.28 15.06
CA ALA A 22 -2.18 11.24 16.28
C ALA A 22 -1.72 12.65 16.69
N ASP A 23 -1.61 12.90 17.99
CA ASP A 23 -1.07 14.17 18.53
C ASP A 23 0.47 14.24 18.56
N SER A 24 1.14 13.16 18.15
CA SER A 24 2.60 13.07 18.01
C SER A 24 3.03 11.84 17.20
N PHE A 25 4.25 11.85 16.66
CA PHE A 25 4.85 10.72 15.95
C PHE A 25 5.35 9.65 16.94
N SER A 26 4.42 8.93 17.56
CA SER A 26 4.71 7.91 18.58
C SER A 26 3.64 6.84 18.56
N ASN A 27 4.03 5.57 18.77
CA ASN A 27 3.09 4.48 18.96
C ASN A 27 2.09 4.76 20.10
N ASP A 28 2.49 5.51 21.14
CA ASP A 28 1.67 5.77 22.33
C ASP A 28 0.93 7.12 22.29
N ALA A 29 0.90 7.78 21.13
CA ALA A 29 0.20 9.04 20.94
C ALA A 29 -1.30 8.91 21.22
N LYS A 30 -1.96 10.02 21.55
CA LYS A 30 -3.43 10.05 21.58
C LYS A 30 -3.93 9.95 20.16
N THR A 31 -4.92 9.10 19.93
CA THR A 31 -5.45 8.85 18.59
C THR A 31 -6.91 9.21 18.47
N ASP A 32 -7.29 9.68 17.29
CA ASP A 32 -8.68 9.87 16.87
C ASP A 32 -8.81 9.55 15.38
N PHE A 33 -10.01 9.56 14.83
CA PHE A 33 -10.25 9.44 13.40
C PHE A 33 -10.86 10.74 12.87
N GLY A 34 -10.41 11.16 11.69
CA GLY A 34 -10.90 12.39 11.08
C GLY A 34 -10.75 12.41 9.57
N SER A 35 -11.42 13.36 8.94
CA SER A 35 -11.27 13.64 7.51
C SER A 35 -9.83 14.06 7.22
N VAL A 36 -9.24 13.55 6.12
CA VAL A 36 -7.92 13.99 5.66
C VAL A 36 -7.87 15.47 5.27
N LYS A 37 -9.04 16.13 5.15
CA LYS A 37 -9.17 17.55 4.84
C LYS A 37 -9.26 18.44 6.08
N GLU A 38 -9.46 17.85 7.27
CA GLU A 38 -9.78 18.57 8.51
C GLU A 38 -8.94 18.04 9.68
N ILE A 39 -7.64 17.84 9.44
CA ILE A 39 -6.70 17.44 10.49
C ILE A 39 -6.47 18.64 11.43
N PRO A 40 -6.73 18.51 12.75
CA PRO A 40 -6.50 19.61 13.70
C PRO A 40 -5.03 20.03 13.78
N ASP A 41 -4.79 21.30 14.12
CA ASP A 41 -3.43 21.80 14.36
C ASP A 41 -2.73 20.99 15.47
N GLY A 42 -1.49 20.59 15.21
CA GLY A 42 -0.70 19.76 16.11
C GLY A 42 -1.01 18.25 16.04
N TRP A 43 -1.90 17.84 15.14
CA TRP A 43 -2.16 16.42 14.84
C TRP A 43 -1.63 16.06 13.45
N GLU A 44 -1.37 14.77 13.23
CA GLU A 44 -0.92 14.22 11.95
C GLU A 44 -1.60 12.88 11.64
N GLY A 45 -1.79 12.57 10.36
CA GLY A 45 -2.34 11.28 9.93
C GLY A 45 -1.24 10.23 9.84
N LEU A 46 -1.35 9.15 10.63
CA LEU A 46 -0.35 8.09 10.69
C LEU A 46 -0.83 6.74 10.13
N ASP A 47 -2.12 6.59 9.87
CA ASP A 47 -2.70 5.43 9.18
C ASP A 47 -3.99 5.86 8.45
N ILE A 48 -4.51 5.05 7.55
CA ILE A 48 -5.82 5.31 6.93
C ILE A 48 -6.96 5.07 7.92
N GLY A 49 -8.09 5.74 7.69
CA GLY A 49 -9.29 5.58 8.50
C GLY A 49 -10.20 4.45 8.00
N PRO A 50 -11.23 4.07 8.79
CA PRO A 50 -12.11 2.94 8.51
C PRO A 50 -12.94 3.09 7.23
N GLU A 51 -13.26 4.30 6.78
CA GLU A 51 -13.97 4.48 5.50
C GLU A 51 -13.04 4.22 4.32
N THR A 52 -11.81 4.71 4.39
CA THR A 52 -10.76 4.46 3.40
C THR A 52 -10.42 2.97 3.32
N GLU A 53 -10.29 2.29 4.46
CA GLU A 53 -10.05 0.85 4.52
C GLU A 53 -11.09 0.06 3.70
N LYS A 54 -12.39 0.38 3.88
CA LYS A 54 -13.48 -0.28 3.16
C LYS A 54 -13.38 -0.07 1.65
N VAL A 55 -13.19 1.18 1.23
CA VAL A 55 -13.12 1.56 -0.19
C VAL A 55 -11.91 0.90 -0.86
N PHE A 56 -10.74 0.95 -0.22
CA PHE A 56 -9.52 0.33 -0.75
C PHE A 56 -9.69 -1.18 -0.85
N ALA A 57 -10.19 -1.83 0.21
CA ALA A 57 -10.42 -3.27 0.21
C ALA A 57 -11.40 -3.69 -0.90
N GLU A 58 -12.47 -2.95 -1.14
CA GLU A 58 -13.42 -3.24 -2.23
C GLU A 58 -12.74 -3.17 -3.60
N VAL A 59 -11.96 -2.14 -3.88
CA VAL A 59 -11.23 -1.98 -5.15
C VAL A 59 -10.22 -3.12 -5.34
N ILE A 60 -9.46 -3.45 -4.30
CA ILE A 60 -8.45 -4.51 -4.33
C ILE A 60 -9.11 -5.87 -4.59
N LYS A 61 -10.18 -6.21 -3.87
CA LYS A 61 -10.89 -7.50 -4.00
C LYS A 61 -11.50 -7.73 -5.38
N ASN A 62 -11.80 -6.66 -6.10
CA ASN A 62 -12.33 -6.71 -7.46
C ASN A 62 -11.23 -6.75 -8.54
N SER A 63 -9.95 -6.64 -8.17
CA SER A 63 -8.83 -6.61 -9.09
C SER A 63 -8.36 -8.02 -9.48
N LYS A 64 -7.82 -8.17 -10.71
CA LYS A 64 -7.28 -9.45 -11.23
C LYS A 64 -5.76 -9.54 -11.19
N THR A 65 -5.10 -8.39 -11.22
CA THR A 65 -3.64 -8.26 -11.10
C THR A 65 -3.39 -7.11 -10.14
N ILE A 66 -2.57 -7.36 -9.12
CA ILE A 66 -2.30 -6.41 -8.04
C ILE A 66 -0.79 -6.25 -7.92
N LEU A 67 -0.33 -5.00 -7.93
CA LEU A 67 1.01 -4.62 -7.52
C LEU A 67 0.87 -3.78 -6.25
N TRP A 68 1.45 -4.23 -5.15
CA TRP A 68 1.48 -3.48 -3.91
C TRP A 68 2.91 -3.04 -3.58
N ASN A 69 3.10 -1.72 -3.47
CA ASN A 69 4.36 -1.09 -3.12
C ASN A 69 4.10 0.11 -2.20
N GLY A 70 4.38 -0.06 -0.92
CA GLY A 70 4.18 0.95 0.12
C GLY A 70 3.01 0.60 1.06
N PRO A 71 3.26 0.44 2.37
CA PRO A 71 2.23 0.46 3.40
C PRO A 71 1.41 1.76 3.35
N VAL A 72 0.18 1.73 3.87
CA VAL A 72 -0.73 2.90 3.88
C VAL A 72 -0.75 3.64 5.22
N GLY A 73 0.17 3.28 6.12
CA GLY A 73 0.36 3.86 7.44
C GLY A 73 1.73 3.52 8.02
N VAL A 74 2.03 4.03 9.21
CA VAL A 74 3.28 3.76 9.95
C VAL A 74 3.20 2.38 10.60
N PHE A 75 3.29 1.34 9.76
CA PHE A 75 3.06 -0.06 10.13
C PHE A 75 4.06 -0.59 11.19
N GLU A 76 5.18 0.10 11.41
CA GLU A 76 6.13 -0.19 12.48
C GLU A 76 5.54 0.03 13.87
N PHE A 77 4.49 0.85 13.98
CA PHE A 77 3.74 1.08 15.21
C PHE A 77 2.45 0.23 15.19
N ASP A 78 2.28 -0.64 16.18
CA ASP A 78 1.10 -1.52 16.27
C ASP A 78 -0.23 -0.74 16.38
N ASN A 79 -0.17 0.50 16.86
CA ASN A 79 -1.34 1.37 16.87
C ASN A 79 -1.67 1.98 15.50
N PHE A 80 -0.79 1.87 14.48
CA PHE A 80 -0.95 2.51 13.17
C PHE A 80 -0.69 1.54 11.99
N ASP A 81 -0.89 0.24 12.22
CA ASP A 81 -0.71 -0.80 11.20
C ASP A 81 -2.02 -1.39 10.65
N LYS A 82 -3.17 -0.97 11.17
CA LYS A 82 -4.49 -1.55 10.84
C LYS A 82 -4.88 -1.31 9.39
N GLY A 83 -4.64 -0.12 8.87
CA GLY A 83 -4.91 0.19 7.47
C GLY A 83 -4.06 -0.64 6.53
N SER A 84 -2.77 -0.79 6.85
CA SER A 84 -1.85 -1.65 6.11
C SER A 84 -2.26 -3.12 6.18
N ARG A 85 -2.75 -3.57 7.35
CA ARG A 85 -3.30 -4.91 7.52
C ARG A 85 -4.57 -5.12 6.68
N ALA A 86 -5.49 -4.16 6.66
CA ALA A 86 -6.71 -4.23 5.86
C ALA A 86 -6.42 -4.34 4.36
N VAL A 87 -5.42 -3.58 3.87
CA VAL A 87 -4.93 -3.70 2.49
C VAL A 87 -4.32 -5.09 2.25
N ALA A 88 -3.44 -5.56 3.13
CA ALA A 88 -2.81 -6.88 3.00
C ALA A 88 -3.84 -8.03 2.97
N ASP A 89 -4.82 -8.01 3.89
CA ASP A 89 -5.89 -9.00 3.94
C ASP A 89 -6.74 -8.97 2.66
N ALA A 90 -7.06 -7.79 2.12
CA ALA A 90 -7.80 -7.67 0.86
C ALA A 90 -7.03 -8.23 -0.33
N ILE A 91 -5.69 -8.06 -0.37
CA ILE A 91 -4.83 -8.63 -1.41
C ILE A 91 -4.83 -10.16 -1.32
N VAL A 92 -4.69 -10.70 -0.10
CA VAL A 92 -4.75 -12.15 0.14
C VAL A 92 -6.10 -12.71 -0.32
N GLU A 93 -7.21 -12.07 0.07
CA GLU A 93 -8.55 -12.51 -0.34
C GLU A 93 -8.71 -12.49 -1.88
N ALA A 94 -8.22 -11.45 -2.56
CA ALA A 94 -8.22 -11.38 -4.01
C ALA A 94 -7.38 -12.50 -4.64
N THR A 95 -6.21 -12.79 -4.04
CA THR A 95 -5.29 -13.84 -4.50
C THR A 95 -5.91 -15.22 -4.39
N GLN A 96 -6.55 -15.52 -3.25
CA GLN A 96 -7.28 -16.76 -3.02
C GLN A 96 -8.46 -16.93 -4.00
N LYS A 97 -9.04 -15.81 -4.47
CA LYS A 97 -10.07 -15.77 -5.53
C LYS A 97 -9.50 -15.86 -6.96
N GLY A 98 -8.19 -16.04 -7.11
CA GLY A 98 -7.51 -16.24 -8.38
C GLY A 98 -6.91 -14.98 -9.01
N ALA A 99 -6.79 -13.87 -8.27
CA ALA A 99 -5.99 -12.73 -8.71
C ALA A 99 -4.48 -13.06 -8.61
N PHE A 100 -3.67 -12.42 -9.44
CA PHE A 100 -2.21 -12.43 -9.27
C PHE A 100 -1.78 -11.24 -8.42
N SER A 101 -1.04 -11.48 -7.33
CA SER A 101 -0.52 -10.44 -6.44
C SER A 101 1.00 -10.41 -6.40
N LEU A 102 1.56 -9.24 -6.66
CA LEU A 102 2.99 -8.93 -6.61
C LEU A 102 3.24 -7.94 -5.47
N ILE A 103 3.99 -8.38 -4.46
CA ILE A 103 4.43 -7.53 -3.35
C ILE A 103 5.85 -7.04 -3.67
N GLY A 104 6.02 -5.72 -3.76
CA GLY A 104 7.28 -5.09 -4.11
C GLY A 104 7.71 -4.02 -3.10
N GLY A 105 9.01 -3.72 -3.05
CA GLY A 105 9.59 -2.72 -2.15
C GLY A 105 9.88 -3.27 -0.75
N GLY A 106 10.92 -2.71 -0.10
CA GLY A 106 11.38 -3.19 1.20
C GLY A 106 10.28 -3.13 2.27
N ASP A 107 9.55 -2.02 2.34
CA ASP A 107 8.57 -1.79 3.40
C ASP A 107 7.31 -2.66 3.24
N SER A 108 6.79 -2.84 2.02
CA SER A 108 5.64 -3.75 1.80
C SER A 108 6.02 -5.21 2.08
N VAL A 109 7.26 -5.60 1.74
CA VAL A 109 7.78 -6.94 2.07
C VAL A 109 7.96 -7.09 3.58
N ALA A 110 8.46 -6.08 4.29
CA ALA A 110 8.54 -6.10 5.75
C ALA A 110 7.14 -6.18 6.38
N CYS A 111 6.18 -5.44 5.84
CA CYS A 111 4.79 -5.39 6.29
C CYS A 111 4.08 -6.74 6.12
N ILE A 112 4.16 -7.38 4.95
CA ILE A 112 3.53 -8.70 4.73
C ILE A 112 4.16 -9.79 5.61
N ASN A 113 5.47 -9.70 5.87
CA ASN A 113 6.18 -10.60 6.79
C ASN A 113 5.77 -10.37 8.25
N LYS A 114 5.63 -9.10 8.70
CA LYS A 114 5.13 -8.75 10.04
C LYS A 114 3.78 -9.42 10.30
N PHE A 115 2.90 -9.43 9.30
CA PHE A 115 1.57 -10.03 9.41
C PHE A 115 1.52 -11.55 9.20
N GLY A 116 2.64 -12.17 8.79
CA GLY A 116 2.71 -13.61 8.52
C GLY A 116 1.91 -14.04 7.28
N LEU A 117 1.77 -13.16 6.29
CA LEU A 117 0.95 -13.36 5.09
C LEU A 117 1.77 -13.60 3.81
N ALA A 118 3.10 -13.76 3.93
CA ALA A 118 4.00 -13.86 2.78
C ALA A 118 3.71 -15.09 1.90
N ASP A 119 3.21 -16.18 2.49
CA ASP A 119 2.86 -17.41 1.77
C ASP A 119 1.46 -17.35 1.11
N ASP A 120 0.67 -16.33 1.44
CA ASP A 120 -0.72 -16.16 0.96
C ASP A 120 -0.84 -15.24 -0.26
N VAL A 121 0.28 -14.75 -0.79
CA VAL A 121 0.38 -13.89 -1.98
C VAL A 121 1.09 -14.60 -3.13
N SER A 122 0.91 -14.15 -4.38
CA SER A 122 1.46 -14.88 -5.53
C SER A 122 2.98 -14.74 -5.67
N TYR A 123 3.53 -13.56 -5.37
CA TYR A 123 4.96 -13.32 -5.48
C TYR A 123 5.43 -12.20 -4.55
N VAL A 124 6.46 -12.49 -3.75
CA VAL A 124 7.18 -11.52 -2.93
C VAL A 124 8.51 -11.21 -3.60
N SER A 125 8.68 -9.97 -4.08
CA SER A 125 9.90 -9.57 -4.78
C SER A 125 11.04 -9.27 -3.82
N THR A 126 12.18 -9.92 -4.06
CA THR A 126 13.46 -9.59 -3.43
C THR A 126 14.27 -8.55 -4.22
N GLY A 127 13.72 -8.04 -5.33
CA GLY A 127 14.39 -7.08 -6.21
C GLY A 127 14.49 -5.68 -5.63
N GLY A 128 13.77 -5.37 -4.56
CA GLY A 128 13.77 -4.05 -3.92
C GLY A 128 13.54 -2.93 -4.95
N GLY A 129 14.45 -1.95 -4.97
CA GLY A 129 14.42 -0.85 -5.93
C GLY A 129 14.54 -1.28 -7.40
N ALA A 130 15.21 -2.40 -7.70
CA ALA A 130 15.34 -2.87 -9.09
C ALA A 130 14.00 -3.28 -9.71
N LEU A 131 13.04 -3.77 -8.90
CA LEU A 131 11.68 -4.04 -9.39
C LEU A 131 11.00 -2.74 -9.85
N LEU A 132 11.14 -1.67 -9.06
CA LEU A 132 10.56 -0.37 -9.38
C LEU A 132 11.20 0.22 -10.63
N GLU A 133 12.53 0.19 -10.73
CA GLU A 133 13.24 0.64 -11.93
C GLU A 133 12.80 -0.12 -13.19
N MET A 134 12.54 -1.42 -13.08
CA MET A 134 12.01 -2.22 -14.18
C MET A 134 10.60 -1.77 -14.59
N ILE A 135 9.73 -1.49 -13.62
CA ILE A 135 8.34 -1.05 -13.86
C ILE A 135 8.29 0.39 -14.40
N GLU A 136 9.23 1.25 -13.99
CA GLU A 136 9.48 2.58 -14.56
C GLU A 136 9.96 2.52 -16.02
N GLY A 137 10.26 1.32 -16.54
CA GLY A 137 10.71 1.09 -17.91
C GLY A 137 12.21 1.33 -18.11
N LYS A 138 13.01 1.40 -17.04
CA LYS A 138 14.46 1.54 -17.13
C LYS A 138 15.09 0.23 -17.60
N VAL A 139 16.21 0.37 -18.30
CA VAL A 139 17.03 -0.78 -18.71
C VAL A 139 17.89 -1.21 -17.54
N LEU A 140 17.58 -2.36 -16.96
CA LEU A 140 18.41 -2.95 -15.90
C LEU A 140 19.72 -3.52 -16.51
N PRO A 141 20.90 -3.04 -16.10
CA PRO A 141 22.18 -3.47 -16.69
C PRO A 141 22.42 -4.99 -16.61
N GLY A 142 22.04 -5.62 -15.49
CA GLY A 142 22.17 -7.07 -15.30
C GLY A 142 21.29 -7.88 -16.25
N ILE A 143 20.06 -7.43 -16.52
CA ILE A 143 19.17 -8.09 -17.48
C ILE A 143 19.68 -7.90 -18.91
N LYS A 144 20.14 -6.69 -19.25
CA LYS A 144 20.69 -6.38 -20.58
C LYS A 144 21.88 -7.28 -20.90
N ALA A 145 22.80 -7.48 -19.96
CA ALA A 145 23.99 -8.31 -20.16
C ALA A 145 23.68 -9.78 -20.51
N ILE A 146 22.52 -10.30 -20.09
CA ILE A 146 22.12 -11.70 -20.32
C ILE A 146 21.26 -11.85 -21.59
N ARG A 147 20.52 -10.81 -21.99
CA ARG A 147 19.59 -10.88 -23.13
C ARG A 147 20.24 -10.67 -24.50
N GLY A 148 21.46 -10.12 -24.57
CA GLY A 148 22.16 -9.83 -25.83
C GLY A 148 21.67 -8.54 -26.47
#